data_AF-A0A7Y8PFT7-F1
#
_entry.id   AF-A0A7Y8PFT7-F1
#
_cell.length_a   1.000
_cell.length_b   1.000
_cell.length_c   1.000
_cell.angle_alpha   90.00
_cell.angle_beta   90.00
_cell.angle_gamma   90.00
#
_symmetry.space_group_name_H-M   'P 1'
#
loop_
_entity.id
_entity.type
_entity.pdbx_description
1 polymer ?
#
loop_
_entity_poly.entity_id
_entity_poly.type
_entity_poly.pdbx_seq_one_letter_code
_entity_poly.pdbx_strand_id
1 'polypeptide(L)' 'KYKGRVHKLKPDQAEALRQAWKEGKYPSKMALGKAFGISRQAVYRYLQVSE' A
#
# COMPACT_ATOMS: atom_id res chain seq x y z
N LYS A 1 -2.76 -4.05 -18.49
CA LYS A 1 -3.09 -2.68 -18.00
C LYS A 1 -3.97 -2.84 -16.76
N TYR A 2 -3.52 -2.48 -15.56
CA TYR A 2 -4.30 -2.68 -14.33
C TYR A 2 -5.46 -1.67 -14.27
N LYS A 3 -6.63 -2.04 -14.80
CA LYS A 3 -7.89 -1.30 -14.68
C LYS A 3 -8.33 -1.30 -13.21
N GLY A 4 -8.64 -0.13 -12.64
CA GLY A 4 -9.29 -0.02 -11.32
C GLY A 4 -8.39 0.28 -10.12
N ARG A 5 -7.12 0.66 -10.30
CA ARG A 5 -6.29 1.07 -9.16
C ARG A 5 -6.73 2.44 -8.61
N VAL A 6 -6.97 2.51 -7.31
CA VAL A 6 -7.27 3.76 -6.62
C VAL A 6 -6.03 4.66 -6.64
N HIS A 7 -6.24 5.94 -6.94
CA HIS A 7 -5.13 6.91 -7.00
C HIS A 7 -4.61 7.27 -5.59
N LYS A 8 -5.50 7.25 -4.58
CA LYS A 8 -5.20 7.64 -3.21
C LYS A 8 -6.03 6.79 -2.25
N LEU A 9 -5.38 6.24 -1.21
CA LEU A 9 -6.04 5.58 -0.09
C LEU A 9 -6.67 6.61 0.85
N LYS A 10 -7.77 6.21 1.51
CA LYS A 10 -8.28 6.93 2.69
C LYS A 10 -7.27 6.84 3.85
N PRO A 11 -7.29 7.77 4.82
CA PRO A 11 -6.38 7.74 5.97
C PRO A 11 -6.37 6.39 6.70
N ASP A 12 -7.54 5.82 6.97
CA ASP A 12 -7.69 4.53 7.66
C ASP A 12 -7.05 3.38 6.86
N GLN A 13 -7.21 3.40 5.53
CA GLN A 13 -6.59 2.41 4.65
C GLN A 13 -5.08 2.59 4.56
N ALA A 14 -4.58 3.83 4.66
CA ALA A 14 -3.15 4.10 4.69
C ALA A 14 -2.51 3.64 6.01
N GLU A 15 -3.20 3.78 7.14
CA GLU A 15 -2.77 3.20 8.41
C GLU A 15 -2.77 1.68 8.37
N ALA A 16 -3.86 1.06 7.89
CA ALA A 16 -3.93 -0.39 7.71
C ALA A 16 -2.81 -0.90 6.77
N LEU A 17 -2.46 -0.14 5.73
CA LEU A 17 -1.33 -0.47 4.86
C LEU A 17 0.00 -0.44 5.59
N ARG A 18 0.26 0.60 6.39
CA ARG A 18 1.49 0.73 7.19
C ARG A 18 1.60 -0.39 8.22
N GLN A 19 0.52 -0.65 8.95
CA GLN A 19 0.45 -1.71 9.94
C GLN A 19 0.70 -3.09 9.32
N ALA A 20 0.03 -3.39 8.19
CA ALA A 20 0.22 -4.64 7.49
C ALA A 20 1.64 -4.85 6.94
N TRP A 21 2.32 -3.76 6.54
CA TRP A 21 3.73 -3.81 6.15
C TRP A 21 4.63 -4.10 7.36
N LYS A 22 4.39 -3.42 8.48
CA LYS A 22 5.14 -3.59 9.73
C LYS A 22 4.99 -5.02 10.31
N GLU A 23 3.79 -5.59 10.20
CA GLU A 23 3.51 -6.98 10.62
C GLU A 23 4.11 -8.04 9.68
N GLY A 24 4.71 -7.64 8.56
CA GLY A 24 5.32 -8.58 7.61
C GLY A 24 4.31 -9.49 6.90
N LYS A 25 3.01 -9.15 6.93
CA LYS A 25 1.91 -9.95 6.33
C LYS A 25 2.06 -10.17 4.83
N TYR A 26 2.86 -9.36 4.15
CA TYR A 26 3.02 -9.40 2.70
C TYR A 26 4.48 -9.60 2.30
N PRO A 27 4.76 -10.54 1.38
CA PRO A 27 6.14 -10.88 0.98
C PRO A 27 6.82 -9.80 0.13
N SER A 28 6.06 -8.80 -0.36
CA SER A 28 6.62 -7.68 -1.11
C SER A 28 5.69 -6.47 -1.13
N LYS A 29 6.27 -5.29 -1.37
CA LYS A 29 5.52 -4.05 -1.62
C LYS A 29 4.59 -4.14 -2.84
N MET A 30 4.89 -5.03 -3.80
CA MET A 30 3.99 -5.29 -4.93
C MET A 30 2.74 -6.07 -4.49
N ALA A 31 2.91 -7.10 -3.66
CA ALA A 31 1.80 -7.87 -3.10
C ALA A 31 0.91 -6.99 -2.22
N LEU A 32 1.52 -6.15 -1.38
CA LEU A 32 0.83 -5.15 -0.58
C LEU A 32 0.03 -4.18 -1.46
N GLY A 33 0.63 -3.64 -2.52
CA GLY A 33 -0.07 -2.73 -3.43
C GLY A 33 -1.27 -3.39 -4.12
N LYS A 34 -1.14 -4.65 -4.54
CA LYS A 34 -2.27 -5.41 -5.10
C LYS A 34 -3.39 -5.61 -4.09
N ALA A 35 -3.08 -5.97 -2.85
CA ALA A 35 -4.08 -6.17 -1.80
C ALA A 35 -4.86 -4.88 -1.47
N PHE A 36 -4.17 -3.74 -1.49
CA PHE A 36 -4.78 -2.42 -1.25
C PHE A 36 -5.30 -1.74 -2.51
N GLY A 37 -5.27 -2.41 -3.67
CA GLY A 37 -5.76 -1.86 -4.93
C GLY A 37 -4.97 -0.66 -5.47
N ILE A 38 -3.71 -0.48 -5.07
CA ILE A 38 -2.85 0.65 -5.46
C ILE A 38 -1.61 0.20 -6.24
N SER A 39 -0.88 1.17 -6.81
CA SER A 39 0.38 0.88 -7.51
C SER A 39 1.52 0.62 -6.51
N ARG A 40 2.54 -0.11 -6.93
CA ARG A 40 3.77 -0.30 -6.14
C ARG A 40 4.41 1.05 -5.76
N GLN A 41 4.42 2.03 -6.66
CA GLN A 41 4.93 3.38 -6.36
C GLN A 41 4.09 4.09 -5.28
N ALA A 42 2.77 3.92 -5.27
CA ALA A 42 1.93 4.48 -4.23
C ALA A 42 2.26 3.87 -2.86
N VAL A 43 2.53 2.56 -2.79
CA VAL A 43 3.01 1.89 -1.56
C VAL A 43 4.29 2.55 -1.04
N TYR A 44 5.28 2.80 -1.90
CA TYR A 44 6.51 3.49 -1.47
C TYR A 44 6.22 4.86 -0.86
N ARG A 45 5.36 5.68 -1.48
CA ARG A 45 4.99 6.99 -0.93
C ARG A 45 4.34 6.89 0.45
N TYR A 46 3.46 5.90 0.67
CA TYR A 46 2.80 5.73 1.96
C TYR A 46 3.70 5.19 3.07
N LEU A 47 4.73 4.42 2.70
CA LEU A 47 5.72 3.91 3.64
C LEU A 47 6.80 4.95 3.96
N GLN A 48 7.21 5.78 2.99
CA GLN A 48 8.21 6.83 3.19
C GLN A 48 7.75 7.94 4.14
N VAL A 49 6.45 8.22 4.21
CA VAL A 49 5.88 9.21 5.16
C VAL A 49 5.93 8.71 6.62
N SER A 50 6.32 7.45 6.85
CA SER A 50 6.38 6.84 8.18
C SER A 50 7.81 6.60 8.69
N GLU A 51 8.84 6.97 7.92
CA GLU A 51 10.23 7.12 8.39
C GLU A 51 10.49 8.60 8.73
#